data_AF-A0A850T0H1-F1
#
_entry.id   AF-A0A850T0H1-F1
#
_cell.length_a   1.000
_cell.length_b   1.000
_cell.length_c   1.000
_cell.angle_alpha   90.00
_cell.angle_beta   90.00
_cell.angle_gamma   90.00
#
_symmetry.space_group_name_H-M   'P 1'
#
loop_
_entity.id
_entity.type
_entity.pdbx_description
1 polymer ?
#
loop_
_entity_poly.entity_id
_entity_poly.type
_entity_poly.pdbx_seq_one_letter_code
_entity_poly.pdbx_strand_id
1 'polypeptide(L)'
;STLFSVIKPVLNNTLMNQLIIITEALFTMKGRVTMLGISRWSGKGGSYRTIQRFFHSVIPWPSLQWALVQNHLLDSDDVILFAGDESTVTKSGKMTY
;
A
#
# COMPACT_ATOMS: atom_id res chain seq x y z
N SER A 1 -12.29 6.63 -8.14
CA SER A 1 -10.81 6.56 -8.10
C SER A 1 -10.37 5.31 -8.85
N THR A 2 -9.82 5.49 -10.05
CA THR A 2 -9.54 4.46 -11.09
C THR A 2 -8.26 3.66 -10.83
N LEU A 3 -7.36 4.16 -9.97
CA LEU A 3 -6.09 3.49 -9.68
C LEU A 3 -6.30 2.15 -8.95
N PHE A 4 -7.17 2.15 -7.93
CA PHE A 4 -7.39 0.97 -7.08
C PHE A 4 -8.43 -0.01 -7.61
N SER A 5 -9.12 0.29 -8.71
CA SER A 5 -10.11 -0.66 -9.26
C SER A 5 -9.47 -1.95 -9.75
N VAL A 6 -8.25 -1.88 -10.28
CA VAL A 6 -7.52 -3.03 -10.85
C VAL A 6 -7.06 -4.03 -9.78
N ILE A 7 -6.93 -3.58 -8.53
CA ILE A 7 -6.52 -4.43 -7.40
C ILE A 7 -7.70 -4.95 -6.57
N LYS A 8 -8.94 -4.53 -6.88
CA LYS A 8 -10.17 -5.07 -6.24
C LYS A 8 -10.30 -6.59 -6.29
N PRO A 9 -9.97 -7.30 -7.38
CA PRO A 9 -10.04 -8.76 -7.36
C PRO A 9 -9.00 -9.41 -6.45
N VAL A 10 -7.94 -8.68 -6.07
CA VAL A 10 -6.83 -9.19 -5.26
C VAL A 10 -7.08 -9.01 -3.76
N LEU A 11 -7.82 -7.97 -3.37
CA LEU A 11 -8.11 -7.63 -1.97
C LEU A 11 -9.60 -7.72 -1.66
N ASN A 12 -9.94 -8.17 -0.45
CA ASN A 12 -11.31 -8.02 0.04
C ASN A 12 -11.67 -6.53 0.23
N ASN A 13 -12.98 -6.25 0.28
CA ASN A 13 -13.51 -4.88 0.41
C ASN A 13 -12.98 -4.13 1.64
N THR A 14 -12.76 -4.83 2.75
CA THR A 14 -12.25 -4.22 4.00
C THR A 14 -10.82 -3.74 3.82
N LEU A 15 -9.92 -4.58 3.31
CA LEU A 15 -8.54 -4.22 3.04
C LEU A 15 -8.43 -3.13 1.98
N MET A 16 -9.31 -3.15 0.98
CA MET A 16 -9.38 -2.10 -0.03
C MET A 16 -9.69 -0.73 0.58
N ASN A 17 -10.72 -0.65 1.41
CA ASN A 17 -11.11 0.61 2.07
C ASN A 17 -10.00 1.11 3.02
N GLN A 18 -9.35 0.19 3.73
CA GLN A 18 -8.22 0.52 4.60
C GLN A 18 -7.03 1.06 3.80
N LEU A 19 -6.70 0.44 2.66
CA LEU A 19 -5.62 0.89 1.79
C LEU A 19 -5.88 2.30 1.24
N ILE A 20 -7.12 2.59 0.83
CA ILE A 20 -7.52 3.93 0.35
C ILE A 20 -7.30 4.97 1.44
N ILE A 21 -7.82 4.73 2.65
CA ILE A 21 -7.68 5.63 3.80
C ILE A 21 -6.20 5.85 4.16
N ILE A 22 -5.40 4.78 4.18
CA ILE A 22 -3.97 4.85 4.47
C ILE A 22 -3.26 5.67 3.40
N THR A 23 -3.57 5.44 2.12
CA THR A 23 -2.95 6.14 1.00
C THR A 23 -3.26 7.65 1.07
N GLU A 24 -4.51 8.03 1.31
CA GLU A 24 -4.92 9.43 1.48
C GLU A 24 -4.20 10.09 2.67
N ALA A 25 -4.08 9.39 3.80
CA ALA A 25 -3.32 9.87 4.94
C ALA A 25 -1.82 10.03 4.62
N LEU A 26 -1.21 9.10 3.87
CA LEU A 26 0.18 9.17 3.45
C LEU A 26 0.46 10.36 2.53
N PHE A 27 -0.48 10.70 1.63
CA PHE A 27 -0.34 11.86 0.74
C PHE A 27 -0.45 13.21 1.47
N THR A 28 -1.16 13.24 2.60
CA THR A 28 -1.44 14.49 3.34
C THR A 28 -0.49 14.70 4.51
N MET A 29 0.01 13.62 5.11
CA MET A 29 0.78 13.70 6.33
C MET A 29 2.15 14.34 6.13
N LYS A 30 2.58 15.10 7.15
CA LYS A 30 3.94 15.62 7.28
C LYS A 30 4.65 14.95 8.45
N GLY A 31 5.94 14.67 8.29
CA GLY A 31 6.77 14.06 9.34
C GLY A 31 6.85 12.53 9.24
N ARG A 32 7.06 11.86 10.38
CA ARG A 32 7.36 10.40 10.41
C ARG A 32 6.14 9.54 10.08
N VAL A 33 6.31 8.63 9.14
CA VAL A 33 5.33 7.60 8.78
C VAL A 33 5.28 6.52 9.88
N THR A 34 4.27 6.59 10.73
CA THR A 34 4.00 5.62 11.80
C THR A 34 2.51 5.27 11.81
N MET A 35 2.10 4.11 12.33
CA MET A 35 0.68 3.75 12.41
C MET A 35 -0.17 4.80 13.15
N LEU A 36 0.37 5.38 14.23
CA LEU A 36 -0.28 6.46 14.98
C LEU A 36 -0.32 7.77 14.17
N GLY A 37 0.77 8.09 13.45
CA GLY A 37 0.82 9.22 12.54
C GLY A 37 -0.24 9.10 11.45
N ILE A 38 -0.30 7.96 10.78
CA ILE A 38 -1.31 7.67 9.75
C ILE A 38 -2.72 7.83 10.33
N SER A 39 -2.99 7.26 11.52
CA SER A 39 -4.31 7.38 12.14
C SER A 39 -4.72 8.83 12.47
N ARG A 40 -3.77 9.69 12.84
CA ARG A 40 -4.03 11.12 13.10
C ARG A 40 -4.34 11.91 11.84
N TRP A 41 -3.70 11.53 10.73
CA TRP A 41 -3.88 12.19 9.43
C TRP A 41 -4.99 11.57 8.60
N SER A 42 -5.47 10.38 8.97
CA SER A 42 -6.64 9.77 8.34
C SER A 42 -7.94 10.37 8.87
N GLY A 43 -8.91 10.54 7.98
CA GLY A 43 -10.26 10.96 8.34
C GLY A 43 -11.11 9.83 8.93
N LYS A 44 -12.43 9.97 8.79
CA LYS A 44 -13.41 8.98 9.27
C LYS A 44 -13.08 7.59 8.73
N GLY A 45 -13.01 6.61 9.64
CA GLY A 45 -12.68 5.21 9.33
C GLY A 45 -11.23 4.83 9.60
N GLY A 46 -10.30 5.79 9.67
CA GLY A 46 -8.87 5.56 9.92
C GLY A 46 -8.46 5.50 11.41
N SER A 47 -9.27 4.87 12.25
CA SER A 47 -8.88 4.68 13.66
C SER A 47 -7.55 3.93 13.77
N TYR A 48 -6.79 4.12 14.85
CA TYR A 48 -5.52 3.41 15.06
C TYR A 48 -5.69 1.90 14.91
N ARG A 49 -6.80 1.35 15.44
CA ARG A 49 -7.13 -0.06 15.31
C ARG A 49 -7.40 -0.49 13.86
N THR A 50 -7.98 0.39 13.04
CA THR A 50 -8.15 0.14 11.60
C THR A 50 -6.79 0.03 10.91
N ILE A 51 -5.91 1.02 11.14
CA ILE A 51 -4.56 1.06 10.55
C ILE A 51 -3.76 -0.16 11.02
N GLN A 52 -3.83 -0.47 12.31
CA GLN A 52 -3.20 -1.65 12.90
C GLN A 52 -3.69 -2.95 12.25
N ARG A 53 -5.00 -3.11 12.01
CA ARG A 53 -5.54 -4.30 11.34
C ARG A 53 -5.01 -4.46 9.93
N PHE A 54 -4.89 -3.38 9.17
CA PHE A 54 -4.32 -3.41 7.82
C PHE A 54 -2.88 -3.94 7.84
N PHE A 55 -2.01 -3.37 8.69
CA PHE A 55 -0.60 -3.77 8.75
C PHE A 55 -0.36 -5.18 9.34
N HIS A 56 -1.33 -5.74 10.07
CA HIS A 56 -1.27 -7.13 10.53
C HIS A 56 -1.99 -8.12 9.60
N SER A 57 -2.58 -7.64 8.51
CA SER A 57 -3.27 -8.52 7.56
C SER A 57 -2.28 -9.17 6.60
N VAL A 58 -2.57 -10.41 6.22
CA VAL A 58 -1.84 -11.08 5.14
C VAL A 58 -2.31 -10.50 3.81
N ILE A 59 -1.41 -9.80 3.13
CA ILE A 59 -1.67 -9.15 1.84
C ILE A 59 -0.79 -9.83 0.78
N PRO A 60 -1.38 -10.31 -0.33
CA PRO A 60 -0.61 -10.89 -1.44
C PRO A 60 0.07 -9.77 -2.25
N TRP A 61 1.13 -9.19 -1.68
CA TRP A 61 1.85 -8.06 -2.27
C TRP A 61 2.31 -8.28 -3.72
N PRO A 62 2.87 -9.45 -4.10
CA PRO A 62 3.29 -9.67 -5.49
C PRO A 62 2.12 -9.58 -6.48
N SER A 63 0.98 -10.19 -6.16
CA SER A 63 -0.21 -10.14 -7.01
C SER A 63 -0.78 -8.72 -7.11
N LEU A 64 -0.75 -7.97 -6.01
CA LEU A 64 -1.21 -6.59 -5.97
C LEU A 64 -0.32 -5.68 -6.81
N GLN A 65 1.00 -5.80 -6.68
CA GLN A 65 1.98 -5.04 -7.47
C GLN A 65 1.87 -5.40 -8.95
N TRP A 66 1.78 -6.69 -9.27
CA TRP A 66 1.61 -7.15 -10.65
C TRP A 66 0.35 -6.61 -11.30
N ALA A 67 -0.79 -6.63 -10.59
CA ALA A 67 -2.04 -6.08 -11.11
C ALA A 67 -1.93 -4.57 -11.41
N LEU A 68 -1.17 -3.81 -10.61
CA LEU A 68 -0.91 -2.39 -10.90
C LEU A 68 0.00 -2.22 -12.12
N VAL A 69 1.09 -2.97 -12.20
CA VAL A 69 2.03 -2.91 -13.32
C VAL A 69 1.32 -3.27 -14.63
N GLN A 70 0.63 -4.40 -14.65
CA GLN A 70 -0.04 -4.91 -15.85
C GLN A 70 -1.09 -3.95 -16.40
N ASN A 71 -1.83 -3.24 -15.54
CA ASN A 71 -2.94 -2.41 -15.98
C ASN A 71 -2.57 -0.93 -16.21
N HIS A 72 -1.53 -0.42 -15.53
CA HIS A 72 -1.21 1.02 -15.58
C HIS A 72 0.17 1.32 -16.14
N LEU A 73 1.08 0.34 -16.22
CA LEU A 73 2.48 0.55 -16.62
C LEU A 73 2.91 -0.27 -17.83
N LEU A 74 2.18 -1.32 -18.20
CA LEU A 74 2.45 -2.09 -19.41
C LEU A 74 1.51 -1.64 -20.52
N ASP A 75 2.09 -1.18 -21.61
CA ASP A 75 1.43 -1.04 -22.91
C ASP A 75 2.05 -2.07 -23.85
N SER A 76 1.22 -2.83 -24.56
CA SER A 76 1.67 -3.89 -25.48
C SER A 76 2.41 -3.34 -26.69
N ASP A 77 2.17 -2.09 -27.04
CA ASP A 77 2.75 -1.46 -28.23
C ASP A 77 4.02 -0.63 -27.90
N ASP A 78 4.43 -0.59 -26.63
CA ASP A 78 5.54 0.23 -26.16
C ASP A 78 6.78 -0.59 -25.76
N VAL A 79 7.95 0.03 -25.83
CA VAL A 79 9.22 -0.61 -25.47
C VAL A 79 9.41 -0.56 -23.95
N ILE A 80 9.28 -1.72 -23.30
CA ILE A 80 9.48 -1.84 -21.86
C ILE A 80 10.98 -2.01 -21.55
N LEU A 81 11.56 -1.05 -20.84
CA LEU A 81 12.93 -1.15 -20.32
C LEU A 81 12.90 -1.64 -18.86
N PHE A 82 13.43 -2.84 -18.62
CA PHE A 82 13.60 -3.38 -17.27
C PHE A 82 14.93 -2.91 -16.68
N ALA A 83 14.87 -2.03 -15.68
CA ALA A 83 16.01 -1.65 -14.86
C ALA A 83 15.82 -2.20 -13.45
N GLY A 84 16.75 -3.05 -13.00
CA GLY A 84 16.76 -3.60 -11.65
C GLY A 84 17.88 -2.95 -10.83
N ASP A 85 17.51 -2.42 -9.66
CA ASP A 85 18.44 -1.94 -8.65
C ASP A 85 18.07 -2.56 -7.30
N GLU A 86 19.07 -2.87 -6.48
CA GLU A 86 18.85 -3.47 -5.17
C GLU A 86 18.91 -2.39 -4.09
N SER A 87 17.81 -2.22 -3.36
CA SER A 87 17.77 -1.32 -2.20
C SER A 87 17.59 -2.11 -0.91
N THR A 88 18.46 -1.87 0.06
CA THR A 88 18.33 -2.45 1.40
C THR A 88 17.53 -1.51 2.29
N VAL A 89 16.37 -1.97 2.76
CA VAL A 89 15.60 -1.24 3.79
C VAL A 89 16.09 -1.68 5.17
N THR A 90 16.75 -0.79 5.89
CA THR A 90 17.11 -1.04 7.30
C THR A 90 15.83 -1.13 8.15
N LYS A 91 15.50 -2.33 8.62
CA LYS A 91 14.41 -2.52 9.58
C LYS A 91 14.86 -2.03 10.95
N SER A 92 14.17 -1.02 11.49
CA SER A 92 14.35 -0.60 12.89
C SER A 92 13.42 -1.40 13.79
N GLY A 93 13.83 -2.61 14.16
CA GLY A 93 13.14 -3.46 15.12
C GLY A 93 13.95 -4.70 15.47
N LYS A 94 14.01 -5.05 16.76
CA LYS A 94 14.58 -6.33 17.20
C LYS A 94 13.63 -7.43 16.74
N MET A 95 14.02 -8.18 15.71
CA MET A 95 13.48 -9.52 15.50
C MET A 95 13.97 -10.37 16.68
N THR A 96 13.06 -10.77 17.57
CA THR A 96 13.29 -11.91 18.45
C THR A 96 12.10 -12.84 18.30
N TYR A 97 12.34 -13.87 17.48
CA TYR A 97 11.68 -15.18 17.32
C TYR A 97 10.19 -15.23 17.00
#